data_AF-A0AAW6CGB8-F1
#
_entry.id   AF-A0AAW6CGB8-F1
#
_cell.length_a   1.000
_cell.length_b   1.000
_cell.length_c   1.000
_cell.angle_alpha   90.00
_cell.angle_beta   90.00
_cell.angle_gamma   90.00
#
_symmetry.space_group_name_H-M   'P 1'
#
loop_
_entity.id
_entity.type
_entity.pdbx_description
1 polymer ?
#
loop_
_entity_poly.entity_id
_entity_poly.type
_entity_poly.pdbx_seq_one_letter_code
_entity_poly.pdbx_strand_id
1 'polypeptide(L)'
;MKLKHPTHDPKPMDALSYYLQVQREYALAREGYLRIDEADDTYNDLNRKIINAYRERYGTAYLGRINYSGNQRQRIADGTESVFEAYTGQPLYNFCCDFCVSAPDRTLEELIRHWNNADVPLSEKKVDAIMDRIQVLCGQTFIWY
;
A
#
# COMPACT_ATOMS: atom_id res chain seq x y z
N MET A 1 -36.39 28.83 24.52
CA MET A 1 -34.96 28.68 24.19
C MET A 1 -34.82 27.59 23.13
N LYS A 2 -34.37 27.92 21.91
CA LYS A 2 -34.09 26.91 20.88
C LYS A 2 -32.69 26.35 21.13
N LEU A 3 -32.57 25.02 21.30
CA LEU A 3 -31.28 24.34 21.33
C LEU A 3 -30.58 24.54 19.99
N LYS A 4 -29.41 25.20 20.02
CA LYS A 4 -28.48 25.22 18.89
C LYS A 4 -27.93 23.81 18.75
N HIS A 5 -28.25 23.14 17.64
CA HIS A 5 -27.51 21.97 17.21
C HIS A 5 -26.06 22.43 16.92
N PRO A 6 -25.04 21.72 17.42
CA PRO A 6 -23.67 22.01 17.02
C PRO A 6 -23.57 21.70 15.52
N THR A 7 -23.34 22.73 14.71
CA THR A 7 -22.80 22.59 13.37
C THR A 7 -21.42 21.95 13.53
N HIS A 8 -21.37 20.63 13.31
CA HIS A 8 -20.12 19.91 13.19
C HIS A 8 -19.53 20.29 11.83
N ASP A 9 -18.76 21.37 11.78
CA ASP A 9 -17.93 21.66 10.62
C ASP A 9 -17.06 20.41 10.38
N PRO A 10 -17.15 19.75 9.21
CA PRO A 10 -16.26 18.66 8.91
C PRO A 10 -14.83 19.22 8.96
N LYS A 11 -13.95 18.59 9.76
CA LYS A 11 -12.51 18.89 9.67
C LYS A 11 -12.09 18.79 8.20
N PRO A 12 -11.23 19.70 7.69
CA PRO A 12 -10.73 19.58 6.34
C PRO A 12 -10.07 18.20 6.17
N MET A 13 -10.53 17.47 5.17
CA MET A 13 -10.03 16.15 4.82
C MET A 13 -8.57 16.30 4.36
N ASP A 14 -7.64 15.58 4.98
CA ASP A 14 -6.25 15.56 4.51
C ASP A 14 -6.15 14.89 3.12
N ALA A 15 -5.10 15.21 2.37
CA ALA A 15 -4.91 14.76 1.00
C ALA A 15 -4.96 13.23 0.86
N LEU A 16 -4.44 12.48 1.85
CA LEU A 16 -4.45 11.03 1.82
C LEU A 16 -5.90 10.52 1.93
N SER A 17 -6.65 11.01 2.91
CA SER A 17 -8.07 10.67 3.07
C SER A 17 -8.89 11.00 1.82
N TYR A 18 -8.60 12.13 1.17
CA TYR A 18 -9.24 12.56 -0.08
C TYR A 18 -8.96 11.60 -1.23
N TYR A 19 -7.69 11.31 -1.54
CA TYR A 19 -7.38 10.45 -2.68
C TYR A 19 -7.81 8.99 -2.46
N LEU A 20 -7.80 8.50 -1.21
CA LEU A 20 -8.37 7.20 -0.88
C LEU A 20 -9.88 7.15 -1.14
N GLN A 21 -10.61 8.23 -0.87
CA GLN A 21 -12.03 8.31 -1.19
C GLN A 21 -12.25 8.33 -2.70
N VAL A 22 -11.55 9.20 -3.43
CA VAL A 22 -11.67 9.31 -4.89
C VAL A 22 -11.37 7.98 -5.60
N GLN A 23 -10.35 7.25 -5.14
CA GLN A 23 -10.02 5.93 -5.69
C GLN A 23 -11.16 4.92 -5.49
N ARG A 24 -11.76 4.86 -4.29
CA ARG A 24 -12.90 3.97 -4.02
C ARG A 24 -14.11 4.34 -4.88
N GLU A 25 -14.40 5.64 -5.01
CA GLU A 25 -15.49 6.14 -5.85
C GLU A 25 -15.27 5.80 -7.33
N TYR A 26 -14.04 5.93 -7.83
CA TYR A 26 -13.69 5.52 -9.18
C TYR A 26 -13.94 4.03 -9.39
N ALA A 27 -13.45 3.16 -8.49
CA ALA A 27 -13.70 1.73 -8.59
C ALA A 27 -15.19 1.38 -8.56
N LEU A 28 -15.99 2.05 -7.72
CA LEU A 28 -17.44 1.87 -7.67
C LEU A 28 -18.12 2.30 -8.98
N ALA A 29 -17.69 3.42 -9.56
CA ALA A 29 -18.19 3.90 -10.85
C ALA A 29 -17.86 2.95 -12.02
N ARG A 30 -16.82 2.11 -11.85
CA ARG A 30 -16.44 1.05 -12.79
C ARG A 30 -17.16 -0.28 -12.54
N GLU A 31 -18.14 -0.34 -11.63
CA GLU A 31 -18.81 -1.59 -11.21
C GLU A 31 -17.90 -2.53 -10.40
N GLY A 32 -16.90 -1.97 -9.72
CA GLY A 32 -15.99 -2.66 -8.83
C GLY A 32 -14.58 -2.83 -9.41
N TYR A 33 -13.64 -3.18 -8.53
CA TYR A 33 -12.21 -3.32 -8.85
C TYR A 33 -11.93 -4.28 -10.01
N LEU A 34 -12.69 -5.38 -10.14
CA LEU A 34 -12.52 -6.39 -11.19
C LEU A 34 -12.93 -5.93 -12.61
N ARG A 35 -13.45 -4.71 -12.73
CA ARG A 35 -13.94 -4.11 -13.99
C ARG A 35 -13.13 -2.89 -14.42
N ILE A 36 -12.03 -2.62 -13.71
CA ILE A 36 -11.03 -1.64 -14.10
C ILE A 36 -10.15 -2.28 -15.19
N ASP A 37 -9.89 -1.53 -16.26
CA ASP A 37 -9.15 -2.02 -17.42
C ASP A 37 -7.66 -2.19 -17.10
N GLU A 38 -7.02 -3.22 -17.68
CA GLU A 38 -5.57 -3.40 -17.57
C GLU A 38 -4.87 -2.18 -18.23
N ALA A 39 -3.98 -1.52 -17.50
CA ALA A 39 -3.38 -0.21 -17.76
C ALA A 39 -4.30 1.02 -17.56
N ASP A 40 -5.24 1.01 -16.61
CA ASP A 40 -6.04 2.20 -16.27
C ASP A 40 -5.18 3.31 -15.63
N ASP A 41 -4.79 4.29 -16.44
CA ASP A 41 -3.99 5.44 -16.01
C ASP A 41 -4.66 6.24 -14.89
N THR A 42 -6.00 6.33 -14.86
CA THR A 42 -6.69 7.11 -13.83
C THR A 42 -6.55 6.46 -12.47
N TYR A 43 -6.79 5.16 -12.37
CA TYR A 43 -6.64 4.42 -11.13
C TYR A 43 -5.18 4.37 -10.67
N ASN A 44 -4.26 4.14 -11.60
CA ASN A 44 -2.83 4.08 -11.30
C ASN A 44 -2.27 5.44 -10.88
N ASP A 45 -2.71 6.54 -11.46
CA ASP A 45 -2.34 7.88 -11.01
C ASP A 45 -2.91 8.19 -9.63
N LEU A 46 -4.09 7.65 -9.28
CA LEU A 46 -4.62 7.75 -7.91
C LEU A 46 -3.72 6.98 -6.93
N ASN A 47 -3.20 5.80 -7.27
CA ASN A 47 -2.19 5.11 -6.43
C ASN A 47 -0.98 6.02 -6.19
N ARG A 48 -0.45 6.68 -7.22
CA ARG A 48 0.70 7.60 -7.07
C ARG A 48 0.39 8.79 -6.18
N LYS A 49 -0.80 9.38 -6.31
CA LYS A 49 -1.26 10.49 -5.45
C LYS A 49 -1.41 10.05 -4.00
N ILE A 50 -1.93 8.85 -3.77
CA ILE A 50 -2.05 8.26 -2.42
C ILE A 50 -0.67 8.06 -1.79
N ILE A 51 0.31 7.51 -2.51
CA ILE A 51 1.68 7.33 -2.01
C ILE A 51 2.33 8.67 -1.62
N ASN A 52 2.20 9.68 -2.47
CA ASN A 52 2.68 11.03 -2.17
C ASN A 52 2.01 11.62 -0.92
N ALA A 53 0.68 11.58 -0.86
CA ALA A 53 -0.07 12.10 0.27
C ALA A 53 0.19 11.31 1.57
N TYR A 54 0.47 10.01 1.47
CA TYR A 54 0.88 9.17 2.60
C TYR A 54 2.18 9.70 3.21
N ARG A 55 3.19 9.94 2.37
CA ARG A 55 4.46 10.54 2.81
C ARG A 55 4.26 11.90 3.46
N GLU A 56 3.42 12.76 2.87
CA GLU A 56 3.13 14.09 3.44
C GLU A 56 2.47 13.99 4.83
N ARG A 57 1.53 13.06 5.00
CA ARG A 57 0.81 12.87 6.26
C ARG A 57 1.69 12.31 7.38
N TYR A 58 2.54 11.33 7.06
CA TYR A 58 3.35 10.61 8.05
C TYR A 58 4.81 11.09 8.13
N GLY A 59 5.22 12.01 7.27
CA GLY A 59 6.59 12.54 7.14
C GLY A 59 7.54 11.61 6.37
N THR A 60 7.29 10.30 6.40
CA THR A 60 8.05 9.27 5.70
C THR A 60 7.12 8.25 5.04
N ALA A 61 7.61 7.62 3.99
CA ALA A 61 6.96 6.47 3.37
C ALA A 61 8.03 5.48 2.92
N TYR A 62 7.80 4.20 3.18
CA TYR A 62 8.61 3.09 2.75
C TYR A 62 7.75 2.18 1.90
N LEU A 63 8.16 1.98 0.65
CA LEU A 63 7.49 1.13 -0.31
C LEU A 63 8.00 -0.30 -0.16
N GLY A 64 7.14 -1.27 -0.40
CA GLY A 64 7.55 -2.66 -0.45
C GLY A 64 6.72 -3.48 -1.42
N ARG A 65 7.27 -4.63 -1.79
CA ARG A 65 6.58 -5.68 -2.54
C ARG A 65 6.42 -6.90 -1.65
N ILE A 66 5.36 -7.66 -1.91
CA ILE A 66 5.08 -8.94 -1.27
C ILE A 66 5.67 -10.06 -2.10
N ASN A 67 5.51 -9.99 -3.43
CA ASN A 67 5.97 -11.04 -4.35
C ASN A 67 7.24 -10.63 -5.09
N TYR A 68 8.31 -11.41 -4.90
CA TYR A 68 9.56 -11.25 -5.63
C TYR A 68 9.82 -12.44 -6.55
N SER A 69 10.60 -12.22 -7.60
CA SER A 69 10.97 -13.24 -8.59
C SER A 69 12.46 -13.23 -8.89
N GLY A 70 12.94 -14.30 -9.54
CA GLY A 70 14.33 -14.45 -9.95
C GLY A 70 15.34 -14.29 -8.80
N ASN A 71 16.50 -13.71 -9.13
CA ASN A 71 17.59 -13.53 -8.16
C ASN A 71 17.21 -12.57 -7.01
N GLN A 72 16.28 -11.64 -7.24
CA GLN A 72 15.84 -10.73 -6.18
C GLN A 72 15.08 -11.48 -5.09
N ARG A 73 14.25 -12.46 -5.47
CA ARG A 73 13.53 -13.31 -4.52
C ARG A 73 14.48 -13.99 -3.53
N GLN A 74 15.59 -14.53 -4.02
CA GLN A 74 16.59 -15.18 -3.16
C GLN A 74 17.25 -14.16 -2.21
N ARG A 75 17.66 -13.00 -2.73
CA ARG A 75 18.27 -11.95 -1.89
C ARG A 75 17.35 -11.44 -0.79
N ILE A 76 16.05 -11.30 -1.09
CA ILE A 76 15.02 -10.99 -0.10
C ILE A 76 14.86 -12.15 0.88
N ALA A 77 14.74 -13.39 0.43
CA ALA A 77 14.62 -14.54 1.34
C ALA A 77 15.81 -14.65 2.32
N ASP A 78 17.03 -14.36 1.84
CA ASP A 78 18.28 -14.54 2.56
C ASP A 78 18.67 -13.40 3.53
N GLY A 79 17.92 -12.29 3.57
CA GLY A 79 18.33 -11.15 4.41
C GLY A 79 19.18 -10.10 3.69
N THR A 80 19.72 -10.41 2.52
CA THR A 80 20.77 -9.59 1.87
C THR A 80 20.24 -8.34 1.17
N GLU A 81 18.95 -8.33 0.84
CA GLU A 81 18.23 -7.15 0.33
C GLU A 81 17.08 -6.83 1.30
N SER A 82 16.81 -5.55 1.52
CA SER A 82 15.66 -5.13 2.35
C SER A 82 14.37 -5.19 1.54
N VAL A 83 13.28 -5.50 2.22
CA VAL A 83 11.92 -5.44 1.66
C VAL A 83 11.44 -3.99 1.47
N PHE A 84 12.06 -3.04 2.17
CA PHE A 84 11.63 -1.65 2.20
C PHE A 84 12.55 -0.75 1.38
N GLU A 85 11.96 0.04 0.49
CA GLU A 85 12.61 1.12 -0.21
C GLU A 85 12.07 2.46 0.30
N ALA A 86 12.94 3.38 0.71
CA ALA A 86 12.51 4.71 1.14
C ALA A 86 11.96 5.52 -0.04
N TYR A 87 10.73 6.02 0.10
CA TYR A 87 10.15 6.95 -0.85
C TYR A 87 10.57 8.38 -0.53
N THR A 88 11.39 8.96 -1.40
CA THR A 88 11.95 10.31 -1.28
C THR A 88 11.39 11.27 -2.34
N GLY A 89 10.44 10.81 -3.16
CA GLY A 89 9.88 11.56 -4.28
C GLY A 89 10.39 11.09 -5.65
N GLN A 90 11.05 9.92 -5.72
CA GLN A 90 11.43 9.31 -6.98
C GLN A 90 10.20 9.02 -7.87
N PRO A 91 10.36 8.89 -9.20
CA PRO A 91 9.26 8.49 -10.07
C PRO A 91 8.66 7.15 -9.65
N LEU A 92 7.34 7.06 -9.68
CA LEU A 92 6.59 5.83 -9.45
C LEU A 92 6.13 5.31 -10.81
N TYR A 93 6.33 4.02 -11.07
CA TYR A 93 5.85 3.32 -12.27
C TYR A 93 4.73 2.36 -11.91
N ASN A 94 4.01 1.81 -12.89
CA ASN A 94 3.03 0.76 -12.59
C ASN A 94 3.77 -0.44 -11.98
N PHE A 95 3.12 -1.12 -11.02
CA PHE A 95 3.65 -2.31 -10.35
C PHE A 95 4.95 -2.10 -9.54
N CYS A 96 5.30 -0.85 -9.21
CA CYS A 96 6.55 -0.57 -8.48
C CYS A 96 6.52 -1.01 -7.01
N CYS A 97 5.33 -1.13 -6.41
CA CYS A 97 5.14 -1.54 -5.01
C CYS A 97 3.75 -2.15 -4.80
N ASP A 98 3.62 -3.03 -3.80
CA ASP A 98 2.34 -3.61 -3.39
C ASP A 98 1.76 -2.88 -2.17
N PHE A 99 2.61 -2.18 -1.40
CA PHE A 99 2.19 -1.42 -0.24
C PHE A 99 3.14 -0.26 0.10
N CYS A 100 2.68 0.64 0.98
CA CYS A 100 3.53 1.58 1.69
C CYS A 100 3.22 1.63 3.19
N VAL A 101 4.26 1.84 4.00
CA VAL A 101 4.20 2.03 5.46
C VAL A 101 5.02 3.24 5.89
N SER A 102 4.73 3.82 7.06
CA SER A 102 5.41 5.02 7.54
C SER A 102 6.84 4.76 8.05
N ALA A 103 7.12 3.55 8.53
CA ALA A 103 8.43 3.11 8.99
C ALA A 103 8.69 1.64 8.63
N PRO A 104 9.96 1.22 8.45
CA PRO A 104 10.31 -0.19 8.31
C PRO A 104 9.85 -0.96 9.55
N ASP A 105 9.24 -2.12 9.32
CA ASP A 105 8.76 -2.99 10.38
C ASP A 105 9.39 -4.38 10.25
N ARG A 106 10.08 -4.79 11.30
CA ARG A 106 10.82 -6.06 11.31
C ARG A 106 9.90 -7.27 11.15
N THR A 107 8.72 -7.26 11.78
CA THR A 107 7.77 -8.37 11.68
C THR A 107 7.24 -8.50 10.26
N LEU A 108 6.85 -7.39 9.64
CA LEU A 108 6.42 -7.38 8.24
C LEU A 108 7.53 -7.86 7.31
N GLU A 109 8.76 -7.42 7.52
CA GLU A 109 9.92 -7.89 6.76
C GLU A 109 10.10 -9.41 6.90
N GLU A 110 10.14 -9.95 8.12
CA GLU A 110 10.27 -11.39 8.38
C GLU A 110 9.14 -12.21 7.71
N LEU A 111 7.89 -11.73 7.78
CA LEU A 111 6.76 -12.38 7.11
C LEU A 111 6.93 -12.41 5.58
N ILE A 112 7.37 -11.30 4.99
CA ILE A 112 7.61 -11.23 3.53
C ILE A 112 8.81 -12.10 3.13
N ARG A 113 9.88 -12.14 3.92
CA ARG A 113 11.02 -13.03 3.66
C ARG A 113 10.59 -14.50 3.70
N HIS A 114 9.82 -14.88 4.71
CA HIS A 114 9.27 -16.23 4.83
C HIS A 114 8.35 -16.60 3.65
N TRP A 115 7.48 -15.68 3.23
CA TRP A 115 6.65 -15.84 2.03
C TRP A 115 7.49 -16.08 0.76
N ASN A 116 8.63 -15.40 0.62
CA ASN A 116 9.49 -15.51 -0.55
C ASN A 116 10.50 -16.66 -0.49
N ASN A 117 10.67 -17.32 0.65
CA ASN A 117 11.58 -18.46 0.77
C ASN A 117 11.12 -19.63 -0.14
N ALA A 118 12.06 -20.25 -0.87
CA ALA A 118 11.77 -21.35 -1.81
C ALA A 118 11.56 -22.71 -1.11
N ASP A 119 12.15 -22.89 0.06
CA ASP A 119 12.11 -24.14 0.83
C ASP A 119 10.82 -24.27 1.65
N VAL A 120 10.09 -23.17 1.85
CA VAL A 120 8.82 -23.16 2.56
C VAL A 120 7.70 -23.62 1.63
N PRO A 121 6.92 -24.66 1.98
CA PRO A 121 5.77 -25.12 1.19
C PRO A 121 4.67 -24.06 1.05
N LEU A 122 3.96 -24.04 -0.08
CA LEU A 122 2.85 -23.10 -0.34
C LEU A 122 1.75 -23.15 0.73
N SER A 123 1.47 -24.32 1.30
CA SER A 123 0.45 -24.49 2.36
C SER A 123 0.81 -23.78 3.67
N GLU A 124 2.09 -23.54 3.92
CA GLU A 124 2.57 -22.82 5.11
C GLU A 124 2.68 -21.31 4.86
N LYS A 125 2.73 -20.90 3.59
CA LYS A 125 2.77 -19.50 3.19
C LYS A 125 1.41 -18.84 3.37
N LYS A 126 1.31 -17.94 4.36
CA LYS A 126 0.08 -17.19 4.67
C LYS A 126 0.23 -15.72 4.31
N VAL A 127 -0.39 -15.30 3.21
CA VAL A 127 -0.42 -13.90 2.80
C VAL A 127 -1.24 -13.03 3.76
N ASP A 128 -2.26 -13.61 4.40
CA ASP A 128 -3.14 -12.88 5.33
C ASP A 128 -2.36 -12.22 6.46
N ALA A 129 -1.36 -12.90 7.02
CA ALA A 129 -0.53 -12.34 8.09
C ALA A 129 0.27 -11.09 7.63
N ILE A 130 0.68 -11.05 6.36
CA ILE A 130 1.34 -9.88 5.77
C ILE A 130 0.33 -8.73 5.65
N MET A 131 -0.85 -9.01 5.12
CA MET A 131 -1.91 -8.01 4.93
C MET A 131 -2.38 -7.43 6.28
N ASP A 132 -2.60 -8.29 7.26
CA ASP A 132 -2.96 -7.90 8.63
C ASP A 132 -1.88 -7.01 9.25
N ARG A 133 -0.60 -7.36 9.05
CA ARG A 133 0.50 -6.56 9.58
C ARG A 133 0.59 -5.19 8.92
N ILE A 134 0.40 -5.11 7.60
CA ILE A 134 0.35 -3.82 6.88
C ILE A 134 -0.79 -2.96 7.46
N GLN A 135 -1.97 -3.54 7.71
CA GLN A 135 -3.09 -2.81 8.29
C GLN A 135 -2.78 -2.30 9.71
N VAL A 136 -2.16 -3.11 10.56
CA VAL A 136 -1.74 -2.72 11.93
C VAL A 136 -0.76 -1.53 11.91
N LEU A 137 0.06 -1.43 10.87
CA LEU A 137 1.01 -0.32 10.67
C LEU A 137 0.36 0.93 10.06
N CYS A 138 -0.97 0.94 9.91
CA CYS A 138 -1.68 1.95 9.13
C CYS A 138 -1.09 2.09 7.71
N GLY A 139 -0.63 0.98 7.12
CA GLY A 139 -0.10 0.94 5.77
C GLY A 139 -1.22 0.92 4.74
N GLN A 140 -0.87 1.31 3.51
CA GLN A 140 -1.78 1.26 2.37
C GLN A 140 -1.30 0.17 1.41
N THR A 141 -2.24 -0.65 0.92
CA THR A 141 -1.99 -1.64 -0.14
C THR A 141 -2.48 -1.11 -1.47
N PHE A 142 -1.85 -1.56 -2.55
CA PHE A 142 -2.11 -1.08 -3.90
C PHE A 142 -2.36 -2.25 -4.84
N ILE A 143 -3.40 -2.12 -5.66
CA ILE A 143 -3.58 -2.92 -6.86
C ILE A 143 -3.28 -1.99 -8.03
N TRP A 144 -2.42 -2.42 -8.94
CA TRP A 144 -2.15 -1.71 -10.18
C TRP A 144 -2.93 -2.42 -11.28
N TYR A 145 -3.59 -1.64 -12.12
CA TYR A 145 -4.34 -2.14 -13.26
C TYR A 145 -3.54 -1.93 -14.51
#